data_AF-A0A928CIT7-F1
#
_entry.id   AF-A0A928CIT7-F1
#
_cell.length_a   1.000
_cell.length_b   1.000
_cell.length_c   1.000
_cell.angle_alpha   90.00
_cell.angle_beta   90.00
_cell.angle_gamma   90.00
#
_symmetry.space_group_name_H-M   'P 1'
#
loop_
_entity.id
_entity.type
_entity.pdbx_description
1 polymer ?
#
loop_
_entity_poly.entity_id
_entity_poly.type
_entity_poly.pdbx_seq_one_letter_code
_entity_poly.pdbx_strand_id
1 'polypeptide(L)'
;MKTTKEFPATHSMSTQWFVVDEEGNIALFDFDENGPVPVNIPSEKNSDLMTAEEDLGAKDENSIEYFELTDEQVEELMSNAVSPSEYDIENDYALFVQVNEANKKEFLEVFSDSIECCLSHKHGIYFLWALFGYSESDLNKKRRLETFYKTVKRVVHIYIDSVTDEDFSGEDKNWTLPFYCYKQPYWSYTELAKRTNVPKFPFKENQIPEKQRHKLLRVPLKFSECTGFQIAQYVICHWHMGRNSIEIEDRVYTKFPKTGGGYCYILDYQNEEQDGKTPIVLDLEE
;
A
#
# COMPACT_ATOMS: atom_id res chain seq x y z
N MET A 1 36.40 2.82 -23.83
CA MET A 1 35.61 2.92 -22.57
C MET A 1 34.45 1.96 -22.69
N LYS A 2 34.43 0.89 -21.91
CA LYS A 2 33.28 -0.03 -21.85
C LYS A 2 32.32 0.50 -20.80
N THR A 3 31.09 0.76 -21.21
CA THR A 3 29.92 1.06 -20.36
C THR A 3 29.77 -0.05 -19.32
N THR A 4 30.10 0.25 -18.07
CA THR A 4 29.97 -0.71 -16.97
C THR A 4 28.58 -0.61 -16.38
N LYS A 5 27.76 -1.61 -16.73
CA LYS A 5 26.61 -2.16 -16.00
C LYS A 5 25.60 -1.14 -15.46
N GLU A 6 24.54 -0.93 -16.23
CA GLU A 6 23.21 -0.84 -15.61
C GLU A 6 22.99 -2.15 -14.84
N PHE A 7 22.77 -2.05 -13.53
CA PHE A 7 22.31 -3.18 -12.74
C PHE A 7 20.83 -3.41 -13.10
N PRO A 8 20.44 -4.61 -13.57
CA PRO A 8 19.03 -4.93 -13.68
C PRO A 8 18.51 -5.16 -12.25
N ALA A 9 17.45 -4.42 -11.89
CA ALA A 9 16.75 -4.36 -10.59
C ALA A 9 17.22 -3.26 -9.62
N THR A 10 16.81 -2.01 -9.89
CA THR A 10 16.69 -0.91 -8.91
C THR A 10 15.20 -0.55 -8.70
N HIS A 11 14.32 -1.56 -8.82
CA HIS A 11 12.85 -1.41 -8.81
C HIS A 11 12.18 -2.39 -7.83
N SER A 12 12.88 -2.84 -6.78
CA SER A 12 12.42 -3.94 -5.93
C SER A 12 12.49 -3.64 -4.44
N MET A 13 12.44 -2.37 -4.06
CA MET A 13 12.31 -1.93 -2.67
C MET A 13 11.26 -0.82 -2.51
N SER A 14 10.29 -0.71 -3.43
CA SER A 14 9.08 0.07 -3.18
C SER A 14 8.43 -0.44 -1.89
N THR A 15 8.34 0.43 -0.88
CA THR A 15 7.73 0.06 0.41
C THR A 15 6.42 0.81 0.55
N GLN A 16 5.32 0.08 0.72
CA GLN A 16 4.04 0.68 1.07
C GLN A 16 3.96 0.79 2.60
N TRP A 17 3.24 1.78 3.13
CA TRP A 17 3.02 1.92 4.57
C TRP A 17 1.63 2.43 4.87
N PHE A 18 1.13 2.06 6.05
CA PHE A 18 -0.11 2.60 6.58
C PHE A 18 0.14 3.83 7.43
N VAL A 19 -0.48 4.94 7.02
CA VAL A 19 -0.40 6.22 7.70
C VAL A 19 -1.79 6.60 8.22
N VAL A 20 -1.86 7.01 9.48
CA VAL A 20 -3.07 7.53 10.13
C VAL A 20 -3.03 9.05 10.17
N ASP A 21 -4.14 9.66 9.78
CA ASP A 21 -4.36 11.10 9.90
C ASP A 21 -4.99 11.47 11.26
N GLU A 22 -5.20 12.76 11.52
CA GLU A 22 -5.73 13.22 12.82
C GLU A 22 -7.20 12.82 13.07
N GLU A 23 -7.94 12.43 12.01
CA GLU A 23 -9.33 11.96 12.07
C GLU A 23 -9.43 10.43 12.14
N GLY A 24 -8.28 9.75 12.30
CA GLY A 24 -8.18 8.30 12.34
C GLY A 24 -8.42 7.62 11.00
N ASN A 25 -8.40 8.37 9.87
CA ASN A 25 -8.45 7.78 8.54
C ASN A 25 -7.11 7.12 8.21
N ILE A 26 -7.18 6.03 7.45
CA ILE A 26 -6.00 5.29 7.02
C ILE A 26 -5.69 5.60 5.55
N ALA A 27 -4.41 5.85 5.28
CA ALA A 27 -3.84 5.92 3.94
C ALA A 27 -2.85 4.78 3.71
N LEU A 28 -2.88 4.22 2.50
CA LEU A 28 -1.75 3.52 1.90
C LEU A 28 -0.82 4.56 1.29
N PHE A 29 0.43 4.59 1.74
CA PHE A 29 1.44 5.49 1.24
C PHE A 29 2.54 4.68 0.58
N ASP A 30 2.71 4.86 -0.72
CA ASP A 30 3.71 4.16 -1.52
C ASP A 30 5.00 4.98 -1.60
N PHE A 31 6.10 4.41 -1.12
CA PHE A 31 7.41 5.05 -1.07
C PHE A 31 8.29 4.49 -2.17
N ASP A 32 8.79 5.38 -3.01
CA ASP A 32 9.86 5.11 -3.96
C ASP A 32 11.23 5.07 -3.24
N GLU A 33 12.14 4.23 -3.73
CA GLU A 33 13.49 4.02 -3.20
C GLU A 33 14.32 5.32 -3.06
N ASN A 34 13.98 6.35 -3.84
CA ASN A 34 14.72 7.63 -3.89
C ASN A 34 14.17 8.71 -2.94
N GLY A 35 13.18 8.41 -2.11
CA GLY A 35 12.63 9.38 -1.16
C GLY A 35 12.63 8.93 0.29
N PRO A 36 12.04 9.75 1.19
CA PRO A 36 12.17 9.55 2.62
C PRO A 36 11.44 8.30 3.12
N VAL A 37 12.19 7.24 3.45
CA VAL A 37 11.68 5.98 4.01
C VAL A 37 11.76 6.01 5.54
N PRO A 38 10.67 5.72 6.28
CA PRO A 38 10.67 5.66 7.74
C PRO A 38 11.70 4.69 8.35
N VAL A 39 12.38 5.08 9.43
CA VAL A 39 13.49 4.28 10.05
C VAL A 39 13.08 3.41 11.23
N ASN A 40 12.01 3.75 11.97
CA ASN A 40 11.68 3.17 13.27
C ASN A 40 10.50 2.22 13.24
N ILE A 41 10.62 1.21 12.40
CA ILE A 41 9.54 0.24 12.20
C ILE A 41 10.04 -1.11 12.71
N PRO A 42 9.25 -1.82 13.54
CA PRO A 42 9.62 -3.12 14.08
C PRO A 42 10.23 -4.01 12.99
N SER A 43 11.48 -4.42 13.17
CA SER A 43 12.33 -5.05 12.16
C SER A 43 12.00 -6.52 11.88
N GLU A 44 10.76 -6.94 12.02
CA GLU A 44 10.36 -8.31 11.70
C GLU A 44 10.02 -8.37 10.21
N LYS A 45 11.10 -8.52 9.40
CA LYS A 45 11.17 -8.67 7.93
C LYS A 45 11.51 -7.39 7.15
N ASN A 46 12.81 -7.11 7.09
CA ASN A 46 13.41 -6.39 5.98
C ASN A 46 13.46 -7.30 4.74
N SER A 47 12.41 -7.31 3.92
CA SER A 47 12.45 -7.64 2.49
C SER A 47 11.03 -7.60 1.94
N ASP A 48 10.81 -6.77 0.94
CA ASP A 48 9.61 -6.72 0.10
C ASP A 48 8.32 -6.32 0.83
N LEU A 49 7.92 -5.05 0.63
CA LEU A 49 6.58 -4.51 0.89
C LEU A 49 6.05 -4.66 2.34
N MET A 50 5.92 -3.53 3.07
CA MET A 50 4.75 -3.39 3.96
C MET A 50 3.50 -3.20 3.07
N THR A 51 3.20 -4.19 2.25
CA THR A 51 1.88 -4.31 1.64
C THR A 51 0.87 -4.46 2.76
N ALA A 52 -0.40 -4.29 2.45
CA ALA A 52 -1.50 -4.66 3.32
C ALA A 52 -1.47 -6.11 3.85
N GLU A 53 -0.45 -6.91 3.53
CA GLU A 53 -0.49 -8.36 3.43
C GLU A 53 0.20 -9.11 4.58
N GLU A 54 1.23 -8.55 5.24
CA GLU A 54 2.04 -9.37 6.16
C GLU A 54 1.96 -9.02 7.66
N ASP A 55 1.26 -7.96 8.10
CA ASP A 55 1.53 -7.48 9.45
C ASP A 55 0.50 -6.64 10.22
N LEU A 56 -0.61 -6.25 9.58
CA LEU A 56 -1.65 -5.43 10.24
C LEU A 56 -2.94 -6.21 10.54
N GLY A 57 -3.21 -7.29 9.81
CA GLY A 57 -4.36 -8.13 10.07
C GLY A 57 -4.23 -8.90 11.38
N ALA A 58 -5.36 -9.26 11.97
CA ALA A 58 -5.36 -10.42 12.85
C ALA A 58 -5.39 -11.66 11.97
N LYS A 59 -4.85 -12.78 12.45
CA LYS A 59 -4.97 -14.06 11.75
C LYS A 59 -6.25 -14.76 12.19
N ASP A 60 -7.01 -15.26 11.23
CA ASP A 60 -8.19 -16.08 11.49
C ASP A 60 -7.79 -17.54 11.83
N GLU A 61 -8.77 -18.42 11.96
CA GLU A 61 -8.55 -19.86 12.21
C GLU A 61 -7.80 -20.58 11.08
N ASN A 62 -7.79 -20.01 9.87
CA ASN A 62 -7.08 -20.52 8.70
C ASN A 62 -5.71 -19.87 8.53
N SER A 63 -5.27 -19.05 9.50
CA SER A 63 -4.05 -18.25 9.45
C SER A 63 -4.02 -17.17 8.36
N ILE A 64 -5.19 -16.79 7.85
CA ILE A 64 -5.37 -15.72 6.86
C ILE A 64 -5.43 -14.38 7.61
N GLU A 65 -4.69 -13.39 7.12
CA GLU A 65 -4.80 -12.02 7.64
C GLU A 65 -6.15 -11.43 7.31
N TYR A 66 -6.77 -10.73 8.26
CA TYR A 66 -8.06 -10.12 8.00
C TYR A 66 -8.20 -8.68 8.48
N PHE A 67 -9.07 -8.00 7.76
CA PHE A 67 -9.70 -6.74 8.09
C PHE A 67 -11.21 -6.97 8.14
N GLU A 68 -11.94 -6.07 8.81
CA GLU A 68 -13.40 -6.09 8.78
C GLU A 68 -13.91 -4.77 8.18
N LEU A 69 -14.14 -4.81 6.87
CA LEU A 69 -14.85 -3.75 6.17
C LEU A 69 -16.32 -3.69 6.62
N THR A 70 -16.82 -2.47 6.72
CA THR A 70 -18.24 -2.17 6.94
C THR A 70 -19.08 -2.51 5.71
N ASP A 71 -20.40 -2.56 5.87
CA ASP A 71 -21.32 -2.87 4.77
C ASP A 71 -21.18 -1.82 3.64
N GLU A 72 -21.06 -0.54 3.99
CA GLU A 72 -20.88 0.56 3.05
C GLU A 72 -19.55 0.46 2.30
N GLN A 73 -18.47 0.06 2.99
CA GLN A 73 -17.16 -0.14 2.37
C GLN A 73 -17.17 -1.32 1.39
N VAL A 74 -17.83 -2.43 1.74
CA VAL A 74 -17.94 -3.61 0.87
C VAL A 74 -18.74 -3.30 -0.39
N GLU A 75 -19.88 -2.61 -0.26
CA GLU A 75 -20.69 -2.27 -1.43
C GLU A 75 -19.99 -1.26 -2.35
N GLU A 76 -19.24 -0.31 -1.79
CA GLU A 76 -18.41 0.61 -2.58
C GLU A 76 -17.28 -0.13 -3.30
N LEU A 77 -16.52 -0.99 -2.59
CA LEU A 77 -15.44 -1.82 -3.16
C LEU A 77 -15.94 -2.72 -4.30
N MET A 78 -17.11 -3.31 -4.12
CA MET A 78 -17.72 -4.25 -5.06
C MET A 78 -18.68 -3.60 -6.06
N SER A 79 -18.69 -2.26 -6.16
CA SER A 79 -19.67 -1.49 -6.95
C SER A 79 -19.61 -1.77 -8.45
N ASN A 80 -18.41 -2.02 -8.97
CA ASN A 80 -18.16 -2.35 -10.38
C ASN A 80 -17.88 -3.85 -10.60
N ALA A 81 -18.23 -4.69 -9.62
CA ALA A 81 -17.95 -6.10 -9.71
C ALA A 81 -18.78 -6.78 -10.79
N VAL A 82 -18.15 -7.67 -11.55
CA VAL A 82 -18.78 -8.47 -12.59
C VAL A 82 -19.03 -9.90 -12.10
N SER A 83 -19.85 -10.66 -12.84
CA SER A 83 -19.98 -12.10 -12.58
C SER A 83 -18.69 -12.84 -13.00
N PRO A 84 -18.35 -13.97 -12.36
CA PRO A 84 -17.21 -14.78 -12.79
C PRO A 84 -17.26 -15.14 -14.27
N SER A 85 -18.44 -15.47 -14.82
CA SER A 85 -18.60 -15.82 -16.25
C SER A 85 -18.27 -14.71 -17.23
N GLU A 86 -18.27 -13.45 -16.78
CA GLU A 86 -17.91 -12.28 -17.59
C GLU A 86 -16.43 -11.91 -17.42
N TYR A 87 -15.69 -12.67 -16.62
CA TYR A 87 -14.34 -12.37 -16.19
C TYR A 87 -13.33 -13.38 -16.76
N ASP A 88 -12.31 -12.87 -17.45
CA ASP A 88 -11.20 -13.70 -17.97
C ASP A 88 -10.07 -13.83 -16.94
N ILE A 89 -10.26 -14.73 -15.98
CA ILE A 89 -9.29 -14.96 -14.91
C ILE A 89 -7.98 -15.62 -15.39
N GLU A 90 -7.93 -16.15 -16.61
CA GLU A 90 -6.80 -16.98 -17.03
C GLU A 90 -5.48 -16.21 -17.19
N ASN A 91 -5.54 -14.88 -17.23
CA ASN A 91 -4.41 -13.98 -17.47
C ASN A 91 -4.18 -12.93 -16.37
N ASP A 92 -4.90 -13.01 -15.25
CA ASP A 92 -4.87 -11.94 -14.24
C ASP A 92 -3.99 -12.24 -13.04
N TYR A 93 -3.53 -11.16 -12.43
CA TYR A 93 -2.58 -11.16 -11.32
C TYR A 93 -3.26 -10.92 -9.96
N ALA A 94 -4.20 -9.99 -9.85
CA ALA A 94 -4.72 -9.51 -8.57
C ALA A 94 -6.23 -9.21 -8.62
N LEU A 95 -7.02 -9.78 -7.71
CA LEU A 95 -8.49 -9.70 -7.74
C LEU A 95 -9.09 -9.54 -6.35
N PHE A 96 -10.14 -8.73 -6.23
CA PHE A 96 -11.09 -8.88 -5.12
C PHE A 96 -12.22 -9.80 -5.54
N VAL A 97 -12.52 -10.79 -4.70
CA VAL A 97 -13.62 -11.72 -4.93
C VAL A 97 -14.59 -11.71 -3.78
N GLN A 98 -15.88 -11.83 -4.10
CA GLN A 98 -16.90 -12.21 -3.15
C GLN A 98 -17.23 -13.68 -3.31
N VAL A 99 -17.02 -14.47 -2.27
CA VAL A 99 -17.26 -15.92 -2.26
C VAL A 99 -18.67 -16.21 -1.77
N ASN A 100 -19.32 -17.21 -2.35
CA ASN A 100 -20.62 -17.68 -1.91
C ASN A 100 -20.46 -18.46 -0.59
N GLU A 101 -21.16 -18.04 0.47
CA GLU A 101 -20.97 -18.59 1.83
C GLU A 101 -21.11 -20.12 1.87
N ALA A 102 -22.07 -20.67 1.11
CA ALA A 102 -22.29 -22.12 1.02
C ALA A 102 -21.08 -22.90 0.47
N ASN A 103 -20.21 -22.24 -0.30
CA ASN A 103 -19.06 -22.83 -0.98
C ASN A 103 -17.71 -22.35 -0.39
N LYS A 104 -17.74 -21.56 0.68
CA LYS A 104 -16.55 -20.94 1.30
C LYS A 104 -15.46 -21.96 1.64
N LYS A 105 -15.84 -23.09 2.22
CA LYS A 105 -14.89 -24.14 2.60
C LYS A 105 -14.10 -24.68 1.41
N GLU A 106 -14.79 -24.98 0.31
CA GLU A 106 -14.16 -25.50 -0.91
C GLU A 106 -13.24 -24.45 -1.55
N PHE A 107 -13.66 -23.17 -1.54
CA PHE A 107 -12.82 -22.07 -1.99
C PHE A 107 -11.52 -21.97 -1.19
N LEU A 108 -11.61 -21.94 0.15
CA LEU A 108 -10.43 -21.83 1.03
C LEU A 108 -9.49 -23.03 0.85
N GLU A 109 -10.02 -24.25 0.69
CA GLU A 109 -9.20 -25.45 0.45
C GLU A 109 -8.39 -25.40 -0.86
N VAL A 110 -8.89 -24.69 -1.87
CA VAL A 110 -8.25 -24.62 -3.21
C VAL A 110 -7.35 -23.39 -3.34
N PHE A 111 -7.71 -22.28 -2.71
CA PHE A 111 -7.04 -20.99 -2.86
C PHE A 111 -6.24 -20.54 -1.62
N SER A 112 -6.09 -21.38 -0.59
CA SER A 112 -5.35 -21.02 0.65
C SER A 112 -3.95 -20.45 0.43
N ASP A 113 -3.27 -20.82 -0.65
CA ASP A 113 -1.92 -20.36 -1.04
C ASP A 113 -1.92 -19.11 -1.95
N SER A 114 -3.10 -18.63 -2.33
CA SER A 114 -3.29 -17.45 -3.19
C SER A 114 -4.10 -16.35 -2.52
N ILE A 115 -4.64 -16.62 -1.32
CA ILE A 115 -5.35 -15.61 -0.54
C ILE A 115 -4.31 -14.82 0.24
N GLU A 116 -4.27 -13.53 -0.04
CA GLU A 116 -3.46 -12.60 0.75
C GLU A 116 -4.17 -12.20 2.03
N CYS A 117 -5.42 -11.76 1.90
CA CYS A 117 -6.20 -11.37 3.06
C CYS A 117 -7.71 -11.56 2.85
N CYS A 118 -8.41 -11.64 3.98
CA CYS A 118 -9.86 -11.49 4.05
C CYS A 118 -10.21 -10.05 4.41
N LEU A 119 -10.95 -9.36 3.55
CA LEU A 119 -11.36 -7.97 3.79
C LEU A 119 -12.69 -7.89 4.56
N SER A 120 -13.48 -8.95 4.54
CA SER A 120 -14.69 -9.06 5.36
C SER A 120 -15.15 -10.50 5.45
N HIS A 121 -15.15 -11.06 6.66
CA HIS A 121 -15.69 -12.40 6.87
C HIS A 121 -17.19 -12.45 6.65
N LYS A 122 -17.90 -11.41 7.13
CA LYS A 122 -19.37 -11.29 7.02
C LYS A 122 -19.84 -11.41 5.58
N HIS A 123 -19.09 -10.81 4.65
CA HIS A 123 -19.47 -10.71 3.25
C HIS A 123 -18.71 -11.68 2.34
N GLY A 124 -17.76 -12.44 2.89
CA GLY A 124 -16.92 -13.37 2.13
C GLY A 124 -16.02 -12.67 1.12
N ILE A 125 -15.43 -11.53 1.48
CA ILE A 125 -14.55 -10.75 0.58
C ILE A 125 -13.10 -11.15 0.80
N TYR A 126 -12.43 -11.54 -0.28
CA TYR A 126 -11.04 -11.97 -0.27
C TYR A 126 -10.25 -11.24 -1.35
N PHE A 127 -8.98 -10.96 -1.05
CA PHE A 127 -8.00 -10.52 -2.02
C PHE A 127 -7.14 -11.73 -2.45
N LEU A 128 -7.00 -11.92 -3.76
CA LEU A 128 -6.30 -13.04 -4.37
C LEU A 128 -5.16 -12.57 -5.29
N TRP A 129 -3.99 -13.20 -5.19
CA TRP A 129 -3.04 -13.26 -6.30
C TRP A 129 -3.33 -14.49 -7.16
N ALA A 130 -3.89 -14.27 -8.35
CA ALA A 130 -4.40 -15.34 -9.19
C ALA A 130 -3.38 -15.84 -10.24
N LEU A 131 -3.44 -17.16 -10.49
CA LEU A 131 -3.20 -17.94 -11.71
C LEU A 131 -1.99 -17.69 -12.64
N PHE A 132 -1.06 -16.80 -12.33
CA PHE A 132 0.14 -16.65 -13.16
C PHE A 132 1.00 -17.92 -13.18
N GLY A 133 1.49 -18.29 -14.37
CA GLY A 133 2.54 -19.30 -14.54
C GLY A 133 2.09 -20.75 -14.69
N TYR A 134 0.78 -21.04 -14.64
CA TYR A 134 0.29 -22.40 -14.91
C TYR A 134 -0.01 -22.63 -16.39
N SER A 135 0.53 -23.71 -16.96
CA SER A 135 0.22 -24.14 -18.33
C SER A 135 -1.22 -24.67 -18.44
N GLU A 136 -1.83 -24.61 -19.63
CA GLU A 136 -3.18 -25.16 -19.88
C GLU A 136 -3.31 -26.66 -19.53
N SER A 137 -2.21 -27.40 -19.55
CA SER A 137 -2.14 -28.81 -19.15
C SER A 137 -2.09 -29.04 -17.63
N ASP A 138 -2.01 -27.99 -16.81
CA ASP A 138 -1.91 -28.12 -15.36
C ASP A 138 -3.28 -28.46 -14.75
N LEU A 139 -3.40 -29.67 -14.19
CA LEU A 139 -4.59 -30.13 -13.48
C LEU A 139 -4.97 -29.21 -12.31
N ASN A 140 -3.99 -28.54 -11.70
CA ASN A 140 -4.25 -27.55 -10.65
C ASN A 140 -4.88 -26.28 -11.22
N LYS A 141 -4.44 -25.79 -12.39
CA LYS A 141 -5.09 -24.66 -13.07
C LYS A 141 -6.55 -24.98 -13.37
N LYS A 142 -6.82 -26.14 -13.95
CA LYS A 142 -8.19 -26.58 -14.24
C LYS A 142 -9.05 -26.67 -12.98
N ARG A 143 -8.55 -27.31 -11.91
CA ARG A 143 -9.26 -27.39 -10.63
C ARG A 143 -9.56 -26.02 -10.04
N ARG A 144 -8.60 -25.08 -10.08
CA ARG A 144 -8.77 -23.71 -9.59
C ARG A 144 -9.81 -22.96 -10.41
N LEU A 145 -9.77 -23.03 -11.74
CA LEU A 145 -10.77 -22.41 -12.61
C LEU A 145 -12.18 -22.95 -12.33
N GLU A 146 -12.35 -24.27 -12.30
CA GLU A 146 -13.63 -24.92 -11.99
C GLU A 146 -14.16 -24.49 -10.60
N THR A 147 -13.26 -24.42 -9.61
CA THR A 147 -13.60 -23.97 -8.26
C THR A 147 -13.97 -22.49 -8.26
N PHE A 148 -13.24 -21.64 -8.97
CA PHE A 148 -13.50 -20.21 -9.06
C PHE A 148 -14.91 -19.94 -9.59
N TYR A 149 -15.24 -20.47 -10.78
CA TYR A 149 -16.55 -20.27 -11.40
C TYR A 149 -17.71 -20.87 -10.57
N LYS A 150 -17.44 -21.89 -9.76
CA LYS A 150 -18.42 -22.51 -8.87
C LYS A 150 -18.64 -21.73 -7.57
N THR A 151 -17.58 -21.18 -7.00
CA THR A 151 -17.57 -20.68 -5.61
C THR A 151 -17.63 -19.17 -5.51
N VAL A 152 -17.13 -18.44 -6.51
CA VAL A 152 -17.12 -16.98 -6.53
C VAL A 152 -18.46 -16.45 -7.05
N LYS A 153 -18.94 -15.37 -6.45
CA LYS A 153 -20.20 -14.68 -6.78
C LYS A 153 -19.97 -13.41 -7.59
N ARG A 154 -18.97 -12.61 -7.20
CA ARG A 154 -18.63 -11.32 -7.83
C ARG A 154 -17.11 -11.17 -7.85
N VAL A 155 -16.60 -10.52 -8.89
CA VAL A 155 -15.16 -10.28 -9.10
C VAL A 155 -14.92 -8.81 -9.44
N VAL A 156 -13.89 -8.23 -8.85
CA VAL A 156 -13.35 -6.93 -9.25
C VAL A 156 -11.88 -7.15 -9.63
N HIS A 157 -11.53 -6.81 -10.87
CA HIS A 157 -10.12 -6.78 -11.30
C HIS A 157 -9.40 -5.66 -10.58
N ILE A 158 -8.21 -5.96 -10.05
CA ILE A 158 -7.31 -4.95 -9.51
C ILE A 158 -6.04 -4.98 -10.35
N TYR A 159 -5.75 -3.86 -11.00
CA TYR A 159 -4.41 -3.64 -11.51
C TYR A 159 -3.63 -2.92 -10.40
N ILE A 160 -2.97 -3.64 -9.49
CA ILE A 160 -2.32 -3.03 -8.31
C ILE A 160 -1.26 -2.00 -8.73
N ASP A 161 -0.54 -2.28 -9.82
CA ASP A 161 0.40 -1.32 -10.41
C ASP A 161 -0.31 0.00 -10.81
N SER A 162 -1.61 0.03 -11.15
CA SER A 162 -2.34 1.30 -11.44
C SER A 162 -2.63 2.17 -10.22
N VAL A 163 -2.49 1.65 -9.00
CA VAL A 163 -2.61 2.48 -7.78
C VAL A 163 -1.36 3.38 -7.67
N THR A 164 -0.24 2.90 -8.22
CA THR A 164 1.12 3.37 -7.99
C THR A 164 1.90 3.66 -9.28
N ASP A 165 1.32 3.63 -10.48
CA ASP A 165 1.98 3.99 -11.75
C ASP A 165 1.74 5.46 -12.14
N GLU A 166 2.72 6.11 -12.77
CA GLU A 166 2.66 7.54 -13.16
C GLU A 166 1.69 7.80 -14.32
N ASP A 167 1.47 6.78 -15.17
CA ASP A 167 0.69 6.91 -16.40
C ASP A 167 -0.81 6.64 -16.22
N PHE A 168 -1.28 6.31 -15.02
CA PHE A 168 -2.69 6.03 -14.79
C PHE A 168 -3.51 7.31 -14.59
N SER A 169 -3.85 7.96 -15.71
CA SER A 169 -4.94 8.93 -15.77
C SER A 169 -6.21 8.23 -15.26
N GLY A 170 -6.82 8.73 -14.19
CA GLY A 170 -7.92 8.09 -13.44
C GLY A 170 -9.24 7.83 -14.19
N GLU A 171 -9.23 7.74 -15.51
CA GLU A 171 -10.40 7.43 -16.34
C GLU A 171 -10.71 5.92 -16.42
N ASP A 172 -9.74 5.03 -16.13
CA ASP A 172 -9.92 3.57 -16.20
C ASP A 172 -10.01 2.88 -14.81
N LYS A 173 -10.25 3.64 -13.72
CA LYS A 173 -10.44 3.07 -12.39
C LYS A 173 -11.81 2.40 -12.25
N ASN A 174 -11.88 1.10 -12.53
CA ASN A 174 -13.08 0.29 -12.26
C ASN A 174 -13.15 -0.21 -10.82
N TRP A 175 -12.37 0.32 -9.88
CA TRP A 175 -12.36 -0.12 -8.49
C TRP A 175 -12.09 1.05 -7.54
N THR A 176 -12.56 0.92 -6.30
CA THR A 176 -12.37 1.92 -5.25
C THR A 176 -11.82 1.23 -4.01
N LEU A 177 -10.76 1.78 -3.42
CA LEU A 177 -10.23 1.28 -2.16
C LEU A 177 -10.84 2.05 -0.99
N PRO A 178 -11.07 1.40 0.17
CA PRO A 178 -11.53 2.07 1.37
C PRO A 178 -10.43 2.91 2.03
N PHE A 179 -9.21 2.95 1.48
CA PHE A 179 -8.09 3.71 2.00
C PHE A 179 -7.88 4.99 1.20
N TYR A 180 -7.38 6.04 1.85
CA TYR A 180 -6.68 7.07 1.10
C TYR A 180 -5.43 6.45 0.46
N CYS A 181 -5.00 6.94 -0.71
CA CYS A 181 -3.75 6.49 -1.32
C CYS A 181 -2.89 7.69 -1.64
N TYR A 182 -1.63 7.64 -1.27
CA TYR A 182 -0.60 8.62 -1.63
C TYR A 182 0.54 7.90 -2.33
N LYS A 183 1.03 8.52 -3.40
CA LYS A 183 2.21 8.05 -4.13
C LYS A 183 3.34 9.05 -3.99
N GLN A 184 4.50 8.60 -3.55
CA GLN A 184 5.72 9.37 -3.61
C GLN A 184 6.25 9.41 -5.05
N PRO A 185 6.58 10.59 -5.60
CA PRO A 185 7.23 10.66 -6.90
C PRO A 185 8.67 10.14 -6.82
N TYR A 186 9.19 9.65 -7.94
CA TYR A 186 10.58 9.18 -8.07
C TYR A 186 11.58 10.25 -7.60
N TRP A 187 11.33 11.52 -7.95
CA TRP A 187 12.11 12.68 -7.48
C TRP A 187 11.43 13.41 -6.30
N SER A 188 11.36 12.74 -5.15
CA SER A 188 10.73 13.24 -3.91
C SER A 188 11.29 14.58 -3.37
N TYR A 189 12.51 14.95 -3.76
CA TYR A 189 13.13 16.23 -3.39
C TYR A 189 12.66 17.43 -4.23
N THR A 190 11.91 17.20 -5.31
CA THR A 190 11.27 18.27 -6.10
C THR A 190 9.76 18.35 -5.92
N GLU A 191 9.11 17.23 -5.60
CA GLU A 191 7.66 17.13 -5.56
C GLU A 191 7.16 16.42 -4.31
N LEU A 192 6.02 16.88 -3.78
CA LEU A 192 5.33 16.20 -2.69
C LEU A 192 4.75 14.86 -3.16
N ALA A 193 4.59 13.92 -2.23
CA ALA A 193 3.72 12.78 -2.48
C ALA A 193 2.30 13.26 -2.77
N LYS A 194 1.65 12.67 -3.78
CA LYS A 194 0.34 13.11 -4.28
C LYS A 194 -0.72 12.07 -3.93
N ARG A 195 -1.89 12.56 -3.50
CA ARG A 195 -3.06 11.73 -3.23
C ARG A 195 -3.64 11.21 -4.55
N THR A 196 -3.73 9.88 -4.70
CA THR A 196 -4.22 9.20 -5.90
C THR A 196 -5.60 8.56 -5.70
N ASN A 197 -6.04 8.37 -4.45
CA ASN A 197 -7.37 7.86 -4.10
C ASN A 197 -8.01 8.63 -2.95
N VAL A 198 -9.33 8.83 -3.04
CA VAL A 198 -10.16 9.37 -1.96
C VAL A 198 -11.31 8.39 -1.72
N PRO A 199 -11.32 7.68 -0.58
CA PRO A 199 -12.40 6.76 -0.27
C PRO A 199 -13.67 7.54 0.09
N LYS A 200 -14.81 7.07 -0.41
CA LYS A 200 -16.12 7.59 0.03
C LYS A 200 -16.44 7.20 1.47
N PHE A 201 -16.02 5.99 1.87
CA PHE A 201 -16.17 5.44 3.22
C PHE A 201 -14.79 5.05 3.76
N PRO A 202 -14.03 5.99 4.36
CA PRO A 202 -12.64 5.75 4.74
C PRO A 202 -12.51 4.66 5.80
N PHE A 203 -11.51 3.79 5.61
CA PHE A 203 -11.06 2.82 6.59
C PHE A 203 -10.42 3.53 7.78
N LYS A 204 -10.74 3.04 8.98
CA LYS A 204 -10.40 3.71 10.23
C LYS A 204 -9.37 2.91 11.04
N GLU A 205 -8.54 3.62 11.80
CA GLU A 205 -7.57 3.02 12.72
C GLU A 205 -8.21 2.02 13.69
N ASN A 206 -9.44 2.27 14.12
CA ASN A 206 -10.14 1.37 15.04
C ASN A 206 -10.54 0.02 14.40
N GLN A 207 -10.57 -0.08 13.06
CA GLN A 207 -10.76 -1.33 12.32
C GLN A 207 -9.48 -2.18 12.28
N ILE A 208 -8.33 -1.61 12.69
CA ILE A 208 -7.07 -2.34 12.85
C ILE A 208 -7.02 -2.92 14.28
N PRO A 209 -6.64 -4.21 14.45
CA PRO A 209 -6.47 -4.81 15.77
C PRO A 209 -5.55 -3.97 16.66
N GLU A 210 -5.96 -3.73 17.90
CA GLU A 210 -5.23 -2.86 18.84
C GLU A 210 -3.74 -3.22 18.95
N LYS A 211 -3.44 -4.52 18.98
CA LYS A 211 -2.07 -5.03 19.05
C LYS A 211 -1.18 -4.61 17.87
N GLN A 212 -1.73 -4.29 16.70
CA GLN A 212 -0.97 -3.88 15.51
C GLN A 212 -0.91 -2.38 15.30
N ARG A 213 -1.72 -1.59 16.03
CA ARG A 213 -1.76 -0.12 15.86
C ARG A 213 -0.44 0.59 16.16
N HIS A 214 0.46 -0.06 16.89
CA HIS A 214 1.80 0.47 17.17
C HIS A 214 2.70 0.52 15.92
N LYS A 215 2.38 -0.25 14.87
CA LYS A 215 3.09 -0.26 13.58
C LYS A 215 2.68 0.88 12.65
N LEU A 216 1.59 1.58 12.96
CA LEU A 216 1.05 2.63 12.10
C LEU A 216 1.83 3.94 12.25
N LEU A 217 2.15 4.56 11.12
CA LEU A 217 2.68 5.92 11.08
C LEU A 217 1.55 6.91 11.36
N ARG A 218 1.86 8.04 11.99
CA ARG A 218 0.87 9.06 12.34
C ARG A 218 1.32 10.42 11.88
N VAL A 219 0.40 11.18 11.28
CA VAL A 219 0.65 12.55 10.82
C VAL A 219 -0.42 13.49 11.36
N PRO A 220 -0.06 14.74 11.74
CA PRO A 220 -1.00 15.75 12.23
C PRO A 220 -1.65 16.49 11.06
N LEU A 221 -2.21 15.73 10.11
CA LEU A 221 -2.86 16.25 8.91
C LEU A 221 -4.24 15.61 8.79
N LYS A 222 -5.11 16.21 7.97
CA LYS A 222 -6.35 15.57 7.50
C LYS A 222 -6.15 15.14 6.06
N PHE A 223 -6.32 13.86 5.78
CA PHE A 223 -6.17 13.39 4.40
C PHE A 223 -7.19 14.01 3.47
N SER A 224 -8.42 14.29 3.94
CA SER A 224 -9.50 14.93 3.17
C SER A 224 -9.10 16.32 2.62
N GLU A 225 -8.33 17.08 3.38
CA GLU A 225 -7.92 18.46 3.07
C GLU A 225 -6.51 18.54 2.43
N CYS A 226 -5.72 17.47 2.51
CA CYS A 226 -4.33 17.44 2.07
C CYS A 226 -4.16 16.63 0.77
N THR A 227 -3.98 17.32 -0.36
CA THR A 227 -3.74 16.67 -1.65
C THR A 227 -2.32 16.13 -1.79
N GLY A 228 -1.37 16.62 -1.00
CA GLY A 228 -0.01 16.11 -0.96
C GLY A 228 0.80 16.66 0.20
N PHE A 229 1.73 15.85 0.70
CA PHE A 229 2.55 16.19 1.87
C PHE A 229 3.92 15.52 1.83
N GLN A 230 4.83 16.05 2.64
CA GLN A 230 6.17 15.51 2.85
C GLN A 230 6.20 14.75 4.18
N ILE A 231 6.19 13.43 4.10
CA ILE A 231 6.15 12.52 5.25
C ILE A 231 7.32 12.75 6.22
N ALA A 232 8.50 13.11 5.71
CA ALA A 232 9.69 13.37 6.51
C ALA A 232 9.56 14.59 7.44
N GLN A 233 8.54 15.43 7.27
CA GLN A 233 8.25 16.50 8.22
C GLN A 233 7.61 15.96 9.52
N TYR A 234 7.07 14.76 9.49
CA TYR A 234 6.26 14.20 10.59
C TYR A 234 6.79 12.87 11.12
N VAL A 235 7.48 12.10 10.27
CA VAL A 235 8.05 10.79 10.60
C VAL A 235 9.55 10.83 10.36
N ILE A 236 10.33 10.24 11.28
CA ILE A 236 11.78 10.12 11.12
C ILE A 236 12.04 9.17 9.95
N CYS A 237 12.77 9.66 8.95
CA CYS A 237 13.08 8.93 7.73
C CYS A 237 14.58 8.93 7.43
N HIS A 238 14.99 8.03 6.55
CA HIS A 238 16.26 8.00 5.85
C HIS A 238 15.98 8.04 4.34
N TRP A 239 16.96 8.44 3.53
CA TRP A 239 16.81 8.43 2.07
C TRP A 239 18.17 8.25 1.41
N HIS A 240 18.19 7.78 0.17
CA HIS A 240 19.44 7.65 -0.58
C HIS A 240 19.95 9.03 -1.04
N MET A 241 21.06 9.49 -0.46
CA MET A 241 21.84 10.71 -0.79
C MET A 241 21.06 11.81 -1.52
N GLY A 242 20.53 12.77 -0.76
CA GLY A 242 19.83 13.93 -1.29
C GLY A 242 20.73 14.87 -2.09
N ARG A 243 20.32 15.22 -3.32
CA ARG A 243 20.78 16.45 -3.97
C ARG A 243 20.29 17.65 -3.16
N ASN A 244 21.04 18.76 -3.14
CA ASN A 244 20.70 19.98 -2.39
C ASN A 244 20.73 19.84 -0.86
N SER A 245 21.73 19.12 -0.33
CA SER A 245 21.95 19.04 1.11
C SER A 245 22.89 20.15 1.60
N ILE A 246 22.69 20.57 2.85
CA ILE A 246 23.55 21.51 3.58
C ILE A 246 24.08 20.83 4.83
N GLU A 247 25.25 21.27 5.29
CA GLU A 247 25.84 20.81 6.54
C GLU A 247 25.81 21.93 7.58
N ILE A 248 25.23 21.66 8.74
CA ILE A 248 25.15 22.58 9.87
C ILE A 248 25.58 21.80 11.10
N GLU A 249 26.64 22.26 11.78
CA GLU A 249 27.16 21.64 13.02
C GLU A 249 27.42 20.12 12.87
N ASP A 250 28.11 19.73 11.79
CA ASP A 250 28.45 18.35 11.44
C ASP A 250 27.24 17.43 11.16
N ARG A 251 26.04 18.02 10.94
CA ARG A 251 24.81 17.31 10.58
C ARG A 251 24.35 17.66 9.17
N VAL A 252 23.83 16.67 8.45
CA VAL A 252 23.40 16.80 7.06
C VAL A 252 21.89 17.00 6.97
N TYR A 253 21.47 18.09 6.32
CA TYR A 253 20.06 18.38 6.07
C TYR A 253 19.79 18.39 4.56
N THR A 254 18.76 17.69 4.11
CA THR A 254 18.35 17.67 2.71
C THR A 254 17.14 18.57 2.48
N LYS A 255 17.17 19.34 1.39
CA LYS A 255 16.05 20.19 0.97
C LYS A 255 14.91 19.36 0.38
N PHE A 256 13.70 19.53 0.91
CA PHE A 256 12.47 18.92 0.42
C PHE A 256 11.36 19.95 0.20
N PRO A 257 10.42 19.70 -0.73
CA PRO A 257 9.19 20.48 -0.81
C PRO A 257 8.44 20.35 0.51
N LYS A 258 7.89 21.47 0.98
CA LYS A 258 7.19 21.56 2.27
C LYS A 258 5.69 21.36 2.06
N THR A 259 5.05 20.61 2.96
CA THR A 259 3.59 20.51 3.05
C THR A 259 3.01 21.91 3.25
N GLY A 260 2.07 22.30 2.38
CA GLY A 260 1.50 23.66 2.38
C GLY A 260 2.27 24.68 1.53
N GLY A 261 3.38 24.28 0.89
CA GLY A 261 4.13 25.08 -0.08
C GLY A 261 5.50 25.54 0.42
N GLY A 262 6.37 25.86 -0.53
CA GLY A 262 7.77 26.23 -0.27
C GLY A 262 8.67 25.01 -0.07
N TYR A 263 9.80 25.23 0.59
CA TYR A 263 10.80 24.21 0.89
C TYR A 263 11.19 24.23 2.36
N CYS A 264 11.68 23.10 2.86
CA CYS A 264 12.27 22.96 4.18
C CYS A 264 13.51 22.06 4.10
N TYR A 265 14.39 22.17 5.07
CA TYR A 265 15.58 21.32 5.19
C TYR A 265 15.36 20.33 6.33
N ILE A 266 15.43 19.04 6.02
CA ILE A 266 15.12 17.96 6.96
C ILE A 266 16.40 17.19 7.24
N LEU A 267 16.66 16.92 8.52
CA LEU A 267 17.84 16.18 8.98
C LEU A 267 17.83 14.74 8.43
N ASP A 268 18.93 14.31 7.84
CA ASP A 268 19.14 12.93 7.39
C ASP A 268 19.67 12.06 8.54
N TYR A 269 18.89 11.05 8.92
CA TYR A 269 19.17 10.19 10.08
C TYR A 269 20.05 8.97 9.75
N GLN A 270 20.65 8.86 8.56
CA GLN A 270 21.44 7.69 8.17
C GLN A 270 22.54 7.28 9.16
N ASN A 271 23.13 8.22 9.92
CA ASN A 271 24.25 7.95 10.84
C ASN A 271 24.12 8.62 12.22
N GLU A 272 22.93 9.11 12.59
CA GLU A 272 22.73 9.80 13.88
C GLU A 272 22.08 8.90 14.93
N GLU A 273 22.50 9.03 16.19
CA GLU A 273 21.72 8.53 17.32
C GLU A 273 20.38 9.26 17.35
N GLN A 274 19.30 8.50 17.27
CA GLN A 274 17.96 9.06 17.22
C GLN A 274 17.55 9.62 18.58
N ASP A 275 17.82 10.90 18.79
CA ASP A 275 17.49 11.59 20.04
C ASP A 275 16.05 12.15 19.96
N GLY A 276 15.06 11.25 19.82
CA GLY A 276 13.64 11.64 19.82
C GLY A 276 12.74 10.85 18.87
N LYS A 277 11.44 11.17 18.93
CA LYS A 277 10.38 10.61 18.06
C LYS A 277 9.96 11.55 16.93
N THR A 278 10.52 12.76 16.87
CA THR A 278 10.05 13.84 15.99
C THR A 278 11.17 14.27 15.05
N PRO A 279 10.89 14.45 13.74
CA PRO A 279 11.88 14.95 12.79
C PRO A 279 12.40 16.35 13.16
N ILE A 280 13.64 16.63 12.78
CA ILE A 280 14.22 17.97 12.87
C ILE A 280 14.04 18.61 11.49
N VAL A 281 13.28 19.70 11.46
CA VAL A 281 12.93 20.44 10.24
C VAL A 281 13.36 21.89 10.41
N LEU A 282 14.14 22.40 9.46
CA LEU A 282 14.59 23.78 9.40
C LEU A 282 13.85 24.51 8.29
N ASP A 283 13.17 25.58 8.66
CA ASP A 283 12.61 26.56 7.73
C ASP A 283 13.66 27.65 7.52
N LEU A 284 14.53 27.46 6.53
CA LEU A 284 15.46 28.50 6.10
C LEU A 284 14.74 29.37 5.07
N GLU A 285 14.72 30.69 5.30
CA GLU A 285 14.27 31.63 4.29
C GLU A 285 15.20 31.54 3.07
N GLU A 286 14.64 31.41 1.86
CA GLU A 286 15.39 31.47 0.60
C GLU A 286 15.86 32.90 0.27
#